data_AF-A0A7S1BPF6-F1
#
_entry.id   AF-A0A7S1BPF6-F1
#
_cell.length_a   1.000
_cell.length_b   1.000
_cell.length_c   1.000
_cell.angle_alpha   90.00
_cell.angle_beta   90.00
_cell.angle_gamma   90.00
#
_symmetry.space_group_name_H-M   'P 1'
#
loop_
_entity.id
_entity.type
_entity.pdbx_description
1 polymer ?
#
loop_
_entity_poly.entity_id
_entity_poly.type
_entity_poly.pdbx_seq_one_letter_code
_entity_poly.pdbx_strand_id
1 'polypeptide(L)'
;GTKIQQTATQKQNIDTKKIKYRVLLPDAAGYLQPASSVLVDDMKWEKESRIERVKQYPALLYHEISDDTALRLGAKRLRAFTCSQMACGADIDWLEAAGQQEPLLTRLASIVLDYPPDAFIQEMMQNADDAGATTVSIILDWRCHAGHPAKNEKSVASLLSQEMAALQGPSLNV
;
A
#
# COMPACT_ATOMS: atom_id res chain seq x y z
N GLY A 1 31.83 -36.44 -49.99
CA GLY A 1 31.09 -35.17 -49.95
C GLY A 1 29.66 -35.47 -49.58
N THR A 2 29.16 -34.89 -48.49
CA THR A 2 27.74 -34.94 -48.13
C THR A 2 27.44 -33.73 -47.24
N LYS A 3 26.64 -32.77 -47.73
CA LYS A 3 26.20 -31.57 -46.99
C LYS A 3 24.80 -31.84 -46.43
N ILE A 4 24.64 -31.68 -45.11
CA ILE A 4 23.36 -31.69 -44.43
C ILE A 4 22.78 -30.26 -44.51
N GLN A 5 21.63 -30.11 -45.17
CA GLN A 5 20.89 -28.85 -45.21
C GLN A 5 20.05 -28.72 -43.95
N GLN A 6 20.22 -27.61 -43.22
CA GLN A 6 19.36 -27.21 -42.12
C GLN A 6 18.11 -26.55 -42.68
N THR A 7 16.94 -27.15 -42.45
CA THR A 7 15.64 -26.57 -42.80
C THR A 7 15.21 -25.62 -41.67
N ALA A 8 15.31 -24.32 -41.93
CA ALA A 8 14.80 -23.28 -41.03
C ALA A 8 13.27 -23.21 -41.13
N THR A 9 12.57 -23.60 -40.05
CA THR A 9 11.13 -23.39 -39.92
C THR A 9 10.87 -21.89 -39.73
N GLN A 10 10.43 -21.22 -40.80
CA GLN A 10 9.94 -19.85 -40.76
C GLN A 10 8.69 -19.79 -39.88
N LYS A 11 8.82 -19.23 -38.67
CA LYS A 11 7.69 -18.78 -37.87
C LYS A 11 7.04 -17.63 -38.63
N GLN A 12 5.87 -17.87 -39.21
CA GLN A 12 5.06 -16.81 -39.80
C GLN A 12 4.69 -15.81 -38.70
N ASN A 13 5.30 -14.63 -38.78
CA ASN A 13 5.04 -13.49 -37.93
C ASN A 13 3.72 -12.88 -38.43
N ILE A 14 2.61 -13.28 -37.80
CA ILE A 14 1.29 -12.73 -38.13
C ILE A 14 1.29 -11.29 -37.59
N ASP A 15 1.39 -10.33 -38.50
CA ASP A 15 1.33 -8.89 -38.23
C ASP A 15 -0.08 -8.55 -37.71
N THR A 16 -0.22 -8.40 -36.39
CA THR A 16 -1.51 -8.19 -35.69
C THR A 16 -2.08 -6.77 -35.87
N LYS A 17 -1.57 -5.99 -36.82
CA LYS A 17 -2.06 -4.64 -37.09
C LYS A 17 -3.43 -4.68 -37.76
N LYS A 18 -4.45 -4.33 -36.95
CA LYS A 18 -5.85 -4.01 -37.32
C LYS A 18 -6.72 -5.19 -37.74
N ILE A 19 -7.01 -6.07 -36.80
CA ILE A 19 -8.30 -6.76 -36.81
C ILE A 19 -9.31 -5.84 -36.09
N LYS A 20 -10.15 -5.16 -36.88
CA LYS A 20 -11.18 -4.22 -36.42
C LYS A 20 -12.47 -4.95 -35.97
N TYR A 21 -12.35 -6.14 -35.39
CA TYR A 21 -13.47 -6.87 -34.80
C TYR A 21 -13.53 -6.56 -33.30
N ARG A 22 -14.74 -6.30 -32.80
CA ARG A 22 -15.02 -6.29 -31.35
C ARG A 22 -14.87 -7.74 -30.87
N VAL A 23 -13.66 -8.15 -30.56
CA VAL A 23 -13.41 -9.48 -29.99
C VAL A 23 -14.10 -9.54 -28.64
N LEU A 24 -14.91 -10.58 -28.46
CA LEU A 24 -15.56 -10.87 -27.20
C LEU A 24 -14.86 -12.06 -26.54
N LEU A 25 -14.71 -12.00 -25.23
CA LEU A 25 -14.18 -13.06 -24.39
C LEU A 25 -15.19 -13.38 -23.29
N PRO A 26 -15.38 -14.67 -22.95
CA PRO A 26 -16.20 -15.03 -21.81
C PRO A 26 -15.53 -14.61 -20.51
N ASP A 27 -16.30 -13.97 -19.65
CA ASP A 27 -15.94 -13.74 -18.25
C ASP A 27 -16.08 -15.01 -17.40
N ALA A 28 -15.88 -14.90 -16.09
CA ALA A 28 -15.86 -16.03 -15.17
C ALA A 28 -17.23 -16.72 -15.05
N ALA A 29 -18.32 -16.00 -15.33
CA ALA A 29 -19.67 -16.53 -15.39
C ALA A 29 -20.04 -17.07 -16.79
N GLY A 30 -19.14 -16.93 -17.78
CA GLY A 30 -19.33 -17.40 -19.14
C GLY A 30 -20.05 -16.40 -20.05
N TYR A 31 -20.28 -15.16 -19.61
CA TYR A 31 -20.91 -14.14 -20.46
C TYR A 31 -19.88 -13.48 -21.37
N LEU A 32 -20.25 -13.27 -22.64
CA LEU A 32 -19.38 -12.64 -23.63
C LEU A 32 -19.26 -11.13 -23.38
N GLN A 33 -18.08 -10.71 -22.94
CA GLN A 33 -17.71 -9.31 -22.71
C GLN A 33 -16.71 -8.83 -23.76
N PRO A 34 -16.65 -7.53 -24.08
CA PRO A 34 -15.54 -6.98 -24.85
C PRO A 34 -14.19 -7.40 -24.28
N ALA A 35 -13.25 -7.83 -25.13
CA ALA A 35 -11.94 -8.27 -24.65
C ALA A 35 -11.26 -7.21 -23.76
N SER A 36 -11.41 -5.93 -24.09
CA SER A 36 -10.87 -4.80 -23.31
C SER A 36 -11.43 -4.63 -21.88
N SER A 37 -12.55 -5.27 -21.55
CA SER A 37 -13.16 -5.27 -20.21
C SER A 37 -12.93 -6.55 -19.43
N VAL A 38 -12.33 -7.58 -20.03
CA VAL A 38 -12.00 -8.85 -19.36
C VAL A 38 -10.61 -8.77 -18.70
N LEU A 39 -10.50 -9.36 -17.52
CA LEU A 39 -9.29 -9.34 -16.69
C LEU A 39 -8.60 -10.70 -16.67
N VAL A 40 -7.31 -10.72 -16.93
CA VAL A 40 -6.44 -11.89 -16.78
C VAL A 40 -5.76 -11.81 -15.43
N ASP A 41 -5.96 -12.81 -14.59
CA ASP A 41 -5.30 -12.93 -13.30
C ASP A 41 -3.84 -13.36 -13.49
N ASP A 42 -2.97 -12.36 -13.41
CA ASP A 42 -1.53 -12.50 -13.45
C ASP A 42 -0.89 -12.30 -12.07
N MET A 43 -1.68 -12.46 -11.00
CA MET A 43 -1.32 -12.33 -9.58
C MET A 43 -1.39 -13.68 -8.85
N LYS A 44 -0.91 -14.76 -9.51
CA LYS A 44 -0.99 -16.15 -9.03
C LYS A 44 -0.23 -16.44 -7.72
N TRP A 45 0.53 -15.48 -7.18
CA TRP A 45 1.21 -15.58 -5.89
C TRP A 45 0.29 -15.35 -4.69
N GLU A 46 -0.90 -14.80 -4.90
CA GLU A 46 -1.91 -14.66 -3.85
C GLU A 46 -2.54 -16.02 -3.53
N LYS A 47 -2.62 -16.32 -2.23
CA LYS A 47 -3.13 -17.61 -1.71
C LYS A 47 -4.65 -17.76 -1.83
N GLU A 48 -5.32 -16.79 -2.42
CA GLU A 48 -6.77 -16.73 -2.56
C GLU A 48 -7.29 -17.77 -3.56
N SER A 49 -8.41 -18.40 -3.23
CA SER A 49 -9.05 -19.37 -4.12
C SER A 49 -9.64 -18.68 -5.34
N ARG A 50 -9.77 -19.40 -6.46
CA ARG A 50 -10.39 -18.85 -7.68
C ARG A 50 -11.83 -18.36 -7.42
N ILE A 51 -12.56 -19.02 -6.52
CA ILE A 51 -13.94 -18.64 -6.19
C ILE A 51 -13.98 -17.26 -5.54
N GLU A 52 -13.07 -16.99 -4.61
CA GLU A 52 -12.96 -15.68 -3.95
C GLU A 52 -12.52 -14.60 -4.94
N ARG A 53 -11.53 -14.90 -5.79
CA ARG A 53 -11.13 -13.98 -6.87
C ARG A 53 -12.24 -13.66 -7.87
N VAL A 54 -13.10 -14.63 -8.22
CA VAL A 54 -14.24 -14.37 -9.11
C VAL A 54 -15.32 -13.52 -8.41
N LYS A 55 -15.52 -13.67 -7.10
CA LYS A 55 -16.42 -12.80 -6.33
C LYS A 55 -15.94 -11.35 -6.33
N GLN A 56 -14.63 -11.17 -6.16
CA GLN A 56 -13.97 -9.87 -6.13
C GLN A 56 -13.88 -9.23 -7.53
N TYR A 57 -13.65 -10.04 -8.55
CA TYR A 57 -13.51 -9.61 -9.94
C TYR A 57 -14.42 -10.43 -10.88
N PRO A 58 -15.70 -10.03 -11.04
CA PRO A 58 -16.63 -10.75 -11.90
C PRO A 58 -16.19 -10.81 -13.38
N ALA A 59 -15.44 -9.81 -13.83
CA ALA A 59 -14.90 -9.73 -15.19
C ALA A 59 -13.65 -10.57 -15.43
N LEU A 60 -13.28 -11.46 -14.50
CA LEU A 60 -12.13 -12.34 -14.64
C LEU A 60 -12.29 -13.29 -15.84
N LEU A 61 -11.21 -13.59 -16.55
CA LEU A 61 -11.21 -14.49 -17.71
C LEU A 61 -11.72 -15.88 -17.34
N TYR A 62 -12.56 -16.44 -18.21
CA TYR A 62 -12.98 -17.83 -18.11
C TYR A 62 -11.80 -18.80 -18.06
N HIS A 63 -11.85 -19.77 -17.15
CA HIS A 63 -10.71 -20.60 -16.75
C HIS A 63 -10.10 -21.49 -17.83
N GLU A 64 -10.87 -21.84 -18.86
CA GLU A 64 -10.39 -22.70 -19.96
C GLU A 64 -9.65 -21.92 -21.04
N ILE A 65 -9.71 -20.58 -21.01
CA ILE A 65 -9.01 -19.74 -21.98
C ILE A 65 -7.61 -19.44 -21.47
N SER A 66 -6.62 -19.61 -22.35
CA SER A 66 -5.23 -19.26 -22.05
C SER A 66 -5.06 -17.75 -21.86
N ASP A 67 -4.36 -17.39 -20.78
CA ASP A 67 -3.94 -16.02 -20.46
C ASP A 67 -3.27 -15.31 -21.66
N ASP A 68 -2.36 -15.98 -22.37
CA ASP A 68 -1.63 -15.41 -23.52
C ASP A 68 -2.58 -15.08 -24.67
N THR A 69 -3.51 -15.99 -24.97
CA THR A 69 -4.54 -15.79 -25.99
C THR A 69 -5.43 -14.60 -25.63
N ALA A 70 -5.91 -14.52 -24.39
CA ALA A 70 -6.77 -13.43 -23.94
C ALA A 70 -6.06 -12.07 -24.01
N LEU A 71 -4.80 -11.99 -23.58
CA LEU A 71 -3.99 -10.77 -23.64
C LEU A 71 -3.76 -10.31 -25.10
N ARG A 72 -3.46 -11.22 -26.02
CA ARG A 72 -3.32 -10.91 -27.45
C ARG A 72 -4.60 -10.37 -28.07
N LEU A 73 -5.75 -10.81 -27.56
CA LEU A 73 -7.07 -10.35 -27.99
C LEU A 73 -7.50 -9.03 -27.33
N GLY A 74 -6.70 -8.49 -26.41
CA GLY A 74 -6.91 -7.18 -25.79
C GLY A 74 -7.44 -7.21 -24.36
N ALA A 75 -7.44 -8.36 -23.69
CA ALA A 75 -7.70 -8.44 -22.25
C ALA A 75 -6.66 -7.67 -21.44
N LYS A 76 -7.07 -7.17 -20.27
CA LYS A 76 -6.21 -6.41 -19.37
C LYS A 76 -5.66 -7.33 -18.28
N ARG A 77 -4.45 -7.04 -17.84
CA ARG A 77 -3.85 -7.70 -16.67
C ARG A 77 -4.51 -7.19 -15.40
N LEU A 78 -4.82 -8.10 -14.48
CA LEU A 78 -5.43 -7.78 -13.19
C LEU A 78 -4.57 -6.79 -12.41
N ARG A 79 -3.25 -7.01 -12.34
CA ARG A 79 -2.32 -6.08 -11.64
C ARG A 79 -2.38 -4.65 -12.20
N ALA A 80 -2.49 -4.51 -13.52
CA ALA A 80 -2.46 -3.21 -14.20
C ALA A 80 -3.78 -2.47 -13.98
N PHE A 81 -4.88 -3.22 -13.99
CA PHE A 81 -6.21 -2.71 -13.65
C PHE A 81 -6.25 -2.23 -12.19
N THR A 82 -5.83 -3.06 -11.23
CA THR A 82 -5.75 -2.71 -9.81
C THR A 82 -4.89 -1.46 -9.58
N CYS A 83 -3.69 -1.40 -10.16
CA CYS A 83 -2.78 -0.25 -10.05
C CYS A 83 -3.41 1.03 -10.63
N SER A 84 -4.11 0.94 -11.77
CA SER A 84 -4.80 2.09 -12.34
C SER A 84 -5.95 2.59 -11.47
N GLN A 85 -6.65 1.69 -10.76
CA GLN A 85 -7.71 2.09 -9.84
C GLN A 85 -7.17 2.74 -8.55
N MET A 86 -6.02 2.28 -8.05
CA MET A 86 -5.30 2.94 -6.95
C MET A 86 -4.92 4.38 -7.32
N ALA A 87 -4.42 4.59 -8.53
CA ALA A 87 -4.00 5.91 -9.01
C ALA A 87 -5.17 6.89 -9.19
N CYS A 88 -6.39 6.41 -9.43
CA CYS A 88 -7.58 7.26 -9.58
C CYS A 88 -8.33 7.51 -8.26
N GLY A 89 -7.79 7.06 -7.12
CA GLY A 89 -8.41 7.28 -5.80
C GLY A 89 -9.76 6.59 -5.64
N ALA A 90 -9.99 5.48 -6.35
CA ALA A 90 -11.17 4.66 -6.10
C ALA A 90 -11.01 3.99 -4.72
N ASP A 91 -11.98 4.21 -3.83
CA ASP A 91 -12.07 3.51 -2.54
C ASP A 91 -12.30 2.03 -2.80
N ILE A 92 -11.21 1.25 -2.80
CA ILE A 92 -11.24 -0.20 -2.90
C ILE A 92 -10.94 -0.75 -1.50
N ASP A 93 -12.00 -0.89 -0.70
CA ASP A 93 -11.97 -1.40 0.69
C ASP A 93 -11.24 -2.75 0.87
N TRP A 94 -11.11 -3.56 -0.18
CA TRP A 94 -10.47 -4.88 -0.09
C TRP A 94 -8.97 -4.88 -0.44
N LEU A 95 -8.45 -3.77 -0.94
CA LEU A 95 -7.06 -3.63 -1.40
C LEU A 95 -6.18 -3.02 -0.31
N GLU A 96 -6.35 -3.48 0.93
CA GLU A 96 -5.39 -3.18 2.00
C GLU A 96 -4.04 -3.84 1.67
N ALA A 97 -3.22 -3.05 0.99
CA ALA A 97 -1.76 -3.08 1.01
C ALA A 97 -1.10 -4.46 0.89
N ALA A 98 -0.93 -4.94 -0.34
CA ALA A 98 0.11 -5.92 -0.68
C ALA A 98 1.53 -5.31 -0.62
N GLY A 99 1.86 -4.65 0.50
CA GLY A 99 3.14 -4.03 0.79
C GLY A 99 3.58 -4.35 2.22
N GLN A 100 4.89 -4.37 2.47
CA GLN A 100 5.43 -4.55 3.81
C GLN A 100 5.08 -3.32 4.67
N GLN A 101 4.06 -3.45 5.52
CA GLN A 101 3.68 -2.41 6.46
C GLN A 101 4.16 -2.79 7.86
N GLU A 102 5.15 -2.07 8.38
CA GLU A 102 5.50 -2.12 9.79
C GLU A 102 4.53 -1.20 10.56
N PRO A 103 3.91 -1.68 11.67
CA PRO A 103 3.10 -0.81 12.52
C PRO A 103 3.91 0.37 13.07
N LEU A 104 3.29 1.56 13.13
CA LEU A 104 3.97 2.79 13.59
C LEU A 104 4.64 2.64 14.96
N LEU A 105 3.94 2.00 15.91
CA LEU A 105 4.48 1.78 17.26
C LEU A 105 5.72 0.88 17.24
N THR A 106 5.74 -0.15 16.38
CA THR A 106 6.91 -1.04 16.23
C THR A 106 8.10 -0.29 15.65
N ARG A 107 7.84 0.57 14.64
CA ARG A 107 8.88 1.40 14.05
C ARG A 107 9.47 2.38 15.06
N LEU A 108 8.61 3.10 15.82
CA LEU A 108 9.05 4.04 16.85
C LEU A 108 9.79 3.35 17.99
N ALA A 109 9.30 2.19 18.45
CA ALA A 109 9.98 1.41 19.50
C ALA A 109 11.38 0.99 19.06
N SER A 110 11.54 0.55 17.81
CA SER A 110 12.85 0.19 17.26
C SER A 110 13.80 1.39 17.19
N ILE A 111 13.30 2.57 16.76
CA ILE A 111 14.11 3.81 16.75
C ILE A 111 14.58 4.15 18.16
N VAL A 112 13.68 4.13 19.14
CA VAL A 112 14.02 4.48 20.54
C VAL A 112 15.01 3.50 21.16
N LEU A 113 14.95 2.21 20.81
CA LEU A 113 15.90 1.20 21.30
C LEU A 113 17.34 1.47 20.82
N ASP A 114 17.49 1.95 19.59
CA ASP A 114 18.80 2.27 19.00
C ASP A 114 19.29 3.67 19.42
N TYR A 115 18.47 4.43 20.14
CA TYR A 115 18.72 5.83 20.47
C TYR A 115 19.34 5.98 21.88
N PRO A 116 20.61 6.41 22.00
CA PRO A 116 21.24 6.54 23.30
C PRO A 116 20.64 7.74 24.08
N PRO A 117 20.50 7.66 25.42
CA PRO A 117 19.77 8.67 26.19
C PRO A 117 20.32 10.10 26.10
N ASP A 118 21.63 10.25 25.90
CA ASP A 118 22.33 11.53 25.80
C ASP A 118 22.16 12.20 24.43
N ALA A 119 21.79 11.45 23.39
CA ALA A 119 21.58 11.99 22.06
C ALA A 119 20.33 12.89 22.00
N PHE A 120 19.37 12.76 22.92
CA PHE A 120 18.16 13.59 22.94
C PHE A 120 18.50 15.09 23.03
N ILE A 121 19.42 15.44 23.93
CA ILE A 121 19.83 16.84 24.12
C ILE A 121 20.59 17.35 22.89
N GLN A 122 21.42 16.50 22.28
CA GLN A 122 22.16 16.85 21.07
C GLN A 122 21.23 17.14 19.90
N GLU A 123 20.19 16.33 19.70
CA GLU A 123 19.16 16.57 18.68
C GLU A 123 18.39 17.87 18.95
N MET A 124 18.01 18.15 20.20
CA MET A 124 17.34 19.41 20.50
C MET A 124 18.24 20.63 20.20
N MET A 125 19.54 20.53 20.50
CA MET A 125 20.50 21.58 20.15
C MET A 125 20.67 21.74 18.64
N GLN A 126 20.73 20.63 17.89
CA GLN A 126 20.81 20.67 16.43
C GLN A 126 19.55 21.29 15.83
N ASN A 127 18.36 20.89 16.29
CA ASN A 127 17.09 21.49 15.85
C ASN A 127 17.05 23.00 16.11
N ALA A 128 17.61 23.45 17.24
CA ALA A 128 17.70 24.86 17.56
C ALA A 128 18.70 25.60 16.65
N ASP A 129 19.87 25.01 16.39
CA ASP A 129 20.88 25.57 15.48
C ASP A 129 20.36 25.66 14.04
N ASP A 130 19.73 24.60 13.54
CA ASP A 130 19.09 24.55 12.22
C ASP A 130 17.97 25.59 12.07
N ALA A 131 17.26 25.89 13.17
CA ALA A 131 16.26 26.96 13.23
C ALA A 131 16.87 28.37 13.40
N GLY A 132 18.19 28.47 13.59
CA GLY A 132 18.91 29.73 13.78
C GLY A 132 18.73 30.35 15.18
N ALA A 133 18.40 29.54 16.19
CA ALA A 133 18.22 30.01 17.55
C ALA A 133 19.56 30.45 18.16
N THR A 134 19.57 31.60 18.82
CA THR A 134 20.77 32.09 19.53
C THR A 134 20.88 31.54 20.95
N THR A 135 19.78 31.00 21.48
CA THR A 135 19.66 30.55 22.87
C THR A 135 18.74 29.35 22.94
N VAL A 136 19.13 28.34 23.73
CA VAL A 136 18.30 27.17 24.08
C VAL A 136 18.13 27.15 25.60
N SER A 137 16.91 26.91 26.09
CA SER A 137 16.61 26.88 27.53
C SER A 137 15.91 25.58 27.91
N ILE A 138 16.61 24.75 28.68
CA ILE A 138 16.07 23.47 29.15
C ILE A 138 15.53 23.67 30.57
N ILE A 139 14.23 23.43 30.75
CA ILE A 139 13.51 23.67 32.00
C ILE A 139 12.84 22.38 32.47
N LEU A 140 13.27 21.87 33.62
CA LEU A 140 12.58 20.79 34.30
C LEU A 140 11.45 21.35 35.18
N ASP A 141 10.22 21.13 34.75
CA ASP A 141 9.01 21.61 35.39
C ASP A 141 8.36 20.49 36.21
N TRP A 142 8.37 20.65 37.54
CA TRP A 142 7.80 19.67 38.48
C TRP A 142 6.31 19.89 38.79
N ARG A 143 5.66 20.85 38.11
CA ARG A 143 4.26 21.17 38.38
C ARG A 143 3.33 20.05 37.89
N CYS A 144 2.17 19.95 38.54
CA CYS A 144 1.04 19.17 38.03
C CYS A 144 -0.08 20.13 37.63
N HIS A 145 -0.71 19.91 36.49
CA HIS A 145 -1.76 20.76 35.94
C HIS A 145 -3.16 20.25 36.30
N ALA A 146 -4.18 21.09 36.08
CA ALA A 146 -5.57 20.73 36.35
C ALA A 146 -5.97 19.50 35.52
N GLY A 147 -6.70 18.56 36.14
CA GLY A 147 -7.03 17.27 35.53
C GLY A 147 -5.99 16.16 35.75
N HIS A 148 -4.81 16.45 36.34
CA HIS A 148 -3.89 15.41 36.77
C HIS A 148 -4.48 14.58 37.94
N PRO A 149 -4.33 13.24 37.98
CA PRO A 149 -4.94 12.38 39.01
C PRO A 149 -4.56 12.73 40.46
N ALA A 150 -3.38 13.31 40.67
CA ALA A 150 -2.92 13.72 41.99
C ALA A 150 -3.57 15.04 42.49
N LYS A 151 -4.16 15.83 41.59
CA LYS A 151 -4.95 17.00 41.95
C LYS A 151 -6.41 16.57 42.04
N ASN A 152 -6.97 16.57 43.25
CA ASN A 152 -8.39 16.28 43.52
C ASN A 152 -9.34 17.39 43.02
N GLU A 153 -9.01 18.01 41.88
CA GLU A 153 -9.73 19.10 41.24
C GLU A 153 -10.56 18.52 40.08
N LYS A 154 -11.89 18.65 40.19
CA LYS A 154 -12.86 18.03 39.26
C LYS A 154 -12.87 18.58 37.83
N SER A 155 -11.95 19.48 37.45
CA SER A 155 -11.95 20.10 36.12
C SER A 155 -11.14 19.28 35.11
N VAL A 156 -11.54 18.03 34.84
CA VAL A 156 -11.13 17.28 33.63
C VAL A 156 -11.85 17.78 32.37
N ALA A 157 -12.88 18.61 32.54
CA ALA A 157 -13.71 19.15 31.46
C ALA A 157 -12.96 20.07 30.47
N SER A 158 -11.73 20.51 30.78
CA SER A 158 -10.90 21.32 29.88
C SER A 158 -9.90 20.50 29.07
N LEU A 159 -9.82 19.17 29.26
CA LEU A 159 -8.97 18.29 28.46
C LEU A 159 -9.71 17.82 27.20
N LEU A 160 -8.98 17.52 26.12
CA LEU A 160 -9.59 16.99 24.89
C LEU A 160 -10.18 15.59 25.10
N SER A 161 -9.59 14.80 26.00
CA SER A 161 -10.09 13.49 26.41
C SER A 161 -9.59 13.13 27.81
N GLN A 162 -10.19 12.10 28.42
CA GLN A 162 -9.84 11.66 29.76
C GLN A 162 -8.43 11.04 29.83
N GLU A 163 -7.98 10.42 28.74
CA GLU A 163 -6.66 9.78 28.62
C GLU A 163 -5.52 10.80 28.73
N MET A 164 -5.77 12.07 28.35
CA MET A 164 -4.78 13.14 28.47
C MET A 164 -4.47 13.54 29.92
N ALA A 165 -5.25 13.07 30.90
CA ALA A 165 -4.97 13.31 32.31
C ALA A 165 -3.59 12.80 32.74
N ALA A 166 -3.13 11.69 32.13
CA ALA A 166 -1.80 11.13 32.38
C ALA A 166 -0.66 12.05 31.92
N LEU A 167 -0.94 13.00 31.02
CA LEU A 167 0.04 13.95 30.47
C LEU A 167 0.09 15.28 31.24
N GLN A 168 -0.67 15.43 32.32
CA GLN A 168 -0.75 16.67 33.11
C GLN A 168 0.25 16.74 34.27
N GLY A 169 1.26 15.87 34.29
CA GLY A 169 2.28 15.79 35.33
C GLY A 169 3.52 16.64 35.05
N PRO A 170 4.63 16.39 35.77
CA PRO A 170 5.92 17.01 35.50
C PRO A 170 6.39 16.83 34.05
N SER A 171 7.08 17.83 33.51
CA SER A 171 7.60 17.82 32.13
C SER A 171 9.03 18.38 32.04
N LEU A 172 9.73 17.99 30.98
CA LEU A 172 10.95 18.64 30.53
C LEU A 172 10.59 19.52 29.33
N ASN A 173 10.80 20.83 29.45
CA ASN A 173 10.55 21.80 28.37
C ASN A 173 11.89 22.22 27.77
N VAL A 174 11.96 22.33 26.45
CA VAL A 174 13.16 22.70 25.68
C VAL A 174 12.81 23.81 24.69
#